data_AF-A0A0D2FCY1-F1
#
_entry.id   AF-A0A0D2FCY1-F1
#
_cell.length_a   1.000
_cell.length_b   1.000
_cell.length_c   1.000
_cell.angle_alpha   90.00
_cell.angle_beta   90.00
_cell.angle_gamma   90.00
#
_symmetry.space_group_name_H-M   'P 1'
#
loop_
_entity.id
_entity.type
_entity.pdbx_description
1 polymer ?
#
loop_
_entity_poly.entity_id
_entity_poly.type
_entity_poly.pdbx_seq_one_letter_code
_entity_poly.pdbx_strand_id
1 'polypeptide(L)'
;MAGPPPSSTTASNILSTHRALLDTLTSFLTVTTHHILYLRRLYPPISFLSVRAYNYPVRQNRHPAVCTWINDAITAIRDQLEKNTVEQVSLCIYECKRNRVLERWTFDLRSVPAVVKQDRDIPFEPGPQTSSEDGDILNRELNVADLEATFRATLSRISTSAARLRPLPEGPSAPECSFTLSVEIKDHADRPVGRIEKEERKWMAAEPEPFPVASQSNSPANLEEGKEKTVSGSISPKTHAVRRLEAGELRMEVWVEESPAKFEFDVPESQSLSPSATMAAKRAANMSYGAGKEKFDLENGYDLEPADVNRKPHGGAMSDYQRG
;
A
#
# COMPACT_ATOMS: atom_id res chain seq x y z
N MET A 1 23.44 38.19 35.75
CA MET A 1 23.31 37.92 34.30
C MET A 1 22.96 36.45 34.15
N ALA A 2 21.67 36.12 34.12
CA ALA A 2 21.23 34.74 33.87
C ALA A 2 21.36 34.49 32.36
N GLY A 3 22.11 33.46 31.98
CA GLY A 3 22.25 33.05 30.57
C GLY A 3 20.90 32.63 30.00
N PRO A 4 20.69 32.77 28.68
CA PRO A 4 19.45 32.32 28.04
C PRO A 4 19.29 30.80 28.25
N PRO A 5 18.05 30.32 28.45
CA PRO A 5 17.81 28.89 28.61
C PRO A 5 18.18 28.14 27.32
N PRO A 6 18.69 26.90 27.41
CA PRO A 6 18.93 26.08 26.23
C PRO A 6 17.59 25.84 25.51
N SER A 7 17.54 26.25 24.25
CA SER A 7 16.41 26.03 23.36
C SER A 7 16.06 24.54 23.31
N SER A 8 14.75 24.27 23.36
CA SER A 8 14.14 22.95 23.20
C SER A 8 14.76 22.18 22.03
N THR A 9 15.17 20.95 22.31
CA THR A 9 15.68 19.92 21.39
C THR A 9 15.11 20.06 19.97
N THR A 10 15.91 20.58 19.05
CA THR A 10 15.66 20.49 17.62
C THR A 10 15.69 19.01 17.26
N ALA A 11 14.52 18.37 17.13
CA ALA A 11 14.45 17.05 16.52
C ALA A 11 15.01 17.19 15.10
N SER A 12 16.14 16.53 14.82
CA SER A 12 16.74 16.54 13.49
C SER A 12 15.72 15.98 12.49
N ASN A 13 15.36 16.75 11.46
CA ASN A 13 14.46 16.31 10.37
C ASN A 13 15.11 15.29 9.41
N ILE A 14 16.20 14.66 9.84
CA ILE A 14 17.02 13.76 9.03
C ILE A 14 16.76 12.34 9.52
N LEU A 15 16.37 11.49 8.58
CA LEU A 15 16.20 10.06 8.78
C LEU A 15 17.56 9.38 8.61
N SER A 16 18.29 9.23 9.70
CA SER A 16 19.69 8.81 9.64
C SER A 16 19.89 7.30 9.78
N THR A 17 18.91 6.54 10.28
CA THR A 17 19.10 5.11 10.58
C THR A 17 18.20 4.21 9.75
N HIS A 18 18.65 2.98 9.51
CA HIS A 18 17.86 1.96 8.81
C HIS A 18 16.58 1.60 9.58
N ARG A 19 16.65 1.55 10.91
CA ARG A 19 15.46 1.32 11.75
C ARG A 19 14.39 2.39 11.52
N ALA A 20 14.78 3.66 11.55
CA ALA A 20 13.83 4.76 11.32
C ALA A 20 13.27 4.71 9.88
N LEU A 21 14.09 4.33 8.90
CA LEU A 21 13.63 4.09 7.54
C LEU A 21 12.54 3.01 7.47
N LEU A 22 12.73 1.86 8.11
CA LEU A 22 11.72 0.81 8.16
C LEU A 22 10.43 1.25 8.87
N ASP A 23 10.54 2.06 9.93
CA ASP A 23 9.38 2.60 10.65
C ASP A 23 8.56 3.55 9.76
N THR A 24 9.23 4.40 8.97
CA THR A 24 8.55 5.26 7.99
C THR A 24 7.90 4.48 6.85
N LEU A 25 8.59 3.45 6.33
CA LEU A 25 8.07 2.58 5.28
C LEU A 25 6.84 1.79 5.74
N THR A 26 6.88 1.20 6.93
CA THR A 26 5.75 0.42 7.49
C THR A 26 4.57 1.31 7.84
N SER A 27 4.81 2.54 8.32
CA SER A 27 3.77 3.55 8.47
C SER A 27 3.12 3.88 7.12
N PHE A 28 3.92 4.06 6.07
CA PHE A 28 3.43 4.33 4.72
C PHE A 28 2.60 3.16 4.15
N LEU A 29 3.06 1.92 4.33
CA LEU A 29 2.32 0.71 3.92
C LEU A 29 0.97 0.60 4.66
N THR A 30 0.93 0.91 5.96
CA THR A 30 -0.31 0.91 6.75
C THR A 30 -1.33 1.91 6.20
N VAL A 31 -0.90 3.17 6.00
CA VAL A 31 -1.75 4.23 5.44
C VAL A 31 -2.24 3.84 4.05
N THR A 32 -1.34 3.31 3.22
CA THR A 32 -1.64 2.94 1.85
C THR A 32 -2.62 1.76 1.76
N THR A 33 -2.47 0.73 2.60
CA THR A 33 -3.41 -0.39 2.68
C THR A 33 -4.81 0.11 3.00
N HIS A 34 -4.98 0.88 4.08
CA HIS A 34 -6.29 1.47 4.40
C HIS A 34 -6.87 2.28 3.23
N HIS A 35 -6.03 3.08 2.58
CA HIS A 35 -6.47 3.94 1.50
C HIS A 35 -6.90 3.15 0.25
N ILE A 36 -6.16 2.09 -0.13
CA ILE A 36 -6.52 1.20 -1.24
C ILE A 36 -7.85 0.48 -0.93
N LEU A 37 -8.03 -0.04 0.28
CA LEU A 37 -9.30 -0.69 0.67
C LEU A 37 -10.51 0.23 0.48
N TYR A 38 -10.36 1.52 0.79
CA TYR A 38 -11.38 2.53 0.52
C TYR A 38 -11.57 2.77 -0.99
N LEU A 39 -10.49 2.99 -1.73
CA LEU A 39 -10.53 3.30 -3.17
C LEU A 39 -11.15 2.17 -3.99
N ARG A 40 -10.95 0.92 -3.55
CA ARG A 40 -11.49 -0.28 -4.19
C ARG A 40 -12.83 -0.74 -3.63
N ARG A 41 -13.42 0.01 -2.68
CA ARG A 41 -14.75 -0.27 -2.09
C ARG A 41 -14.88 -1.67 -1.46
N LEU A 42 -13.80 -2.22 -0.91
CA LEU A 42 -13.83 -3.51 -0.20
C LEU A 42 -14.59 -3.42 1.13
N TYR A 43 -14.67 -2.22 1.71
CA TYR A 43 -15.52 -1.93 2.85
C TYR A 43 -16.41 -0.73 2.54
N PRO A 44 -17.60 -0.63 3.18
CA PRO A 44 -18.50 0.50 3.00
C PRO A 44 -17.80 1.85 3.28
N PRO A 45 -17.98 2.90 2.46
CA PRO A 45 -17.32 4.19 2.67
C PRO A 45 -17.56 4.80 4.05
N ILE A 46 -18.74 4.56 4.63
CA ILE A 46 -19.11 5.04 5.96
C ILE A 46 -18.24 4.43 7.07
N SER A 47 -17.58 3.29 6.84
CA SER A 47 -16.63 2.70 7.78
C SER A 47 -15.26 3.37 7.75
N PHE A 48 -15.05 4.40 6.93
CA PHE A 48 -13.79 5.14 6.83
C PHE A 48 -13.91 6.57 7.37
N LEU A 49 -12.89 6.99 8.10
CA LEU A 49 -12.68 8.36 8.51
C LEU A 49 -11.83 9.09 7.45
N SER A 50 -12.15 10.36 7.22
CA SER A 50 -11.27 11.25 6.48
C SER A 50 -10.17 11.72 7.42
N VAL A 51 -8.92 11.33 7.13
CA VAL A 51 -7.75 11.72 7.93
C VAL A 51 -6.68 12.29 7.02
N ARG A 52 -5.61 12.86 7.59
CA ARG A 52 -4.52 13.47 6.84
C ARG A 52 -3.21 12.78 7.23
N ALA A 53 -2.48 12.28 6.23
CA ALA A 53 -1.16 11.68 6.39
C ALA A 53 -0.23 12.26 5.32
N TYR A 54 1.01 12.60 5.66
CA TYR A 54 2.00 13.21 4.73
C TYR A 54 1.49 14.48 4.04
N ASN A 55 0.60 15.23 4.69
CA ASN A 55 -0.12 16.37 4.10
C ASN A 55 -0.95 15.98 2.85
N TYR A 56 -1.47 14.75 2.82
CA TYR A 56 -2.40 14.23 1.82
C TYR A 56 -3.68 13.74 2.51
N PRO A 57 -4.87 14.03 1.97
CA PRO A 57 -6.11 13.47 2.51
C PRO A 57 -6.17 11.97 2.18
N VAL A 58 -6.32 11.14 3.22
CA VAL A 58 -6.43 9.69 3.11
C VAL A 58 -7.68 9.19 3.83
N ARG A 59 -7.96 7.91 3.66
CA ARG A 59 -9.12 7.24 4.25
C ARG A 59 -8.64 6.11 5.12
N GLN A 60 -9.02 6.16 6.38
CA GLN A 60 -8.64 5.17 7.38
C GLN A 60 -9.89 4.43 7.85
N ASN A 61 -9.86 3.09 7.80
CA ASN A 61 -10.97 2.29 8.31
C ASN A 61 -11.07 2.47 9.84
N ARG A 62 -12.28 2.50 10.41
CA ARG A 62 -12.50 2.65 11.85
C ARG A 62 -12.94 1.36 12.55
N HIS A 63 -13.16 0.29 11.80
CA HIS A 63 -13.56 -1.00 12.35
C HIS A 63 -12.37 -1.64 13.07
N PRO A 64 -12.47 -1.90 14.39
CA PRO A 64 -11.32 -2.27 15.21
C PRO A 64 -10.64 -3.56 14.70
N ALA A 65 -11.41 -4.58 14.31
CA ALA A 65 -10.83 -5.82 13.81
C ALA A 65 -10.05 -5.64 12.49
N VAL A 66 -10.46 -4.71 11.62
CA VAL A 66 -9.76 -4.45 10.36
C VAL A 66 -8.47 -3.69 10.64
N CYS A 67 -8.51 -2.70 11.53
CA CYS A 67 -7.33 -1.97 11.98
C CYS A 67 -6.31 -2.90 12.64
N THR A 68 -6.75 -3.76 13.57
CA THR A 68 -5.88 -4.75 14.23
C THR A 68 -5.27 -5.70 13.22
N TRP A 69 -6.05 -6.25 12.30
CA TRP A 69 -5.53 -7.14 11.26
C TRP A 69 -4.45 -6.47 10.40
N ILE A 70 -4.69 -5.23 9.96
CA ILE A 70 -3.73 -4.49 9.13
C ILE A 70 -2.45 -4.21 9.92
N ASN A 71 -2.57 -3.75 11.17
CA ASN A 71 -1.41 -3.48 12.01
C ASN A 71 -0.60 -4.76 12.27
N ASP A 72 -1.25 -5.86 12.64
CA ASP A 72 -0.58 -7.14 12.91
C ASP A 72 0.14 -7.68 11.67
N ALA A 73 -0.48 -7.56 10.49
CA ALA A 73 0.12 -7.99 9.22
C ALA A 73 1.32 -7.10 8.84
N ILE A 74 1.23 -5.78 8.99
CA ILE A 74 2.35 -4.86 8.73
C ILE A 74 3.47 -5.06 9.74
N THR A 75 3.16 -5.33 11.01
CA THR A 75 4.18 -5.70 12.01
C THR A 75 4.88 -7.00 11.61
N ALA A 76 4.15 -8.02 11.15
CA ALA A 76 4.78 -9.25 10.65
C ALA A 76 5.69 -8.99 9.43
N ILE A 77 5.29 -8.09 8.52
CA ILE A 77 6.11 -7.65 7.38
C ILE A 77 7.36 -6.91 7.88
N ARG A 78 7.24 -6.04 8.88
CA ARG A 78 8.36 -5.32 9.49
C ARG A 78 9.41 -6.29 10.04
N ASP A 79 8.98 -7.35 10.73
CA ASP A 79 9.87 -8.40 11.25
C ASP A 79 10.72 -9.05 10.12
N GLN A 80 10.14 -9.19 8.92
CA GLN A 80 10.84 -9.76 7.75
C GLN A 80 11.73 -8.74 7.04
N LEU A 81 11.27 -7.49 6.91
CA LEU A 81 12.07 -6.39 6.37
C LEU A 81 13.33 -6.16 7.19
N GLU A 82 13.22 -6.26 8.51
CA GLU A 82 14.37 -6.25 9.41
C GLU A 82 15.38 -7.34 9.04
N LYS A 83 14.93 -8.58 8.80
CA LYS A 83 15.78 -9.71 8.40
C LYS A 83 16.35 -9.56 6.98
N ASN A 84 15.97 -8.51 6.25
CA ASN A 84 16.39 -8.24 4.87
C ASN A 84 16.07 -9.39 3.89
N THR A 85 15.02 -10.16 4.21
CA THR A 85 14.59 -11.32 3.43
C THR A 85 13.59 -10.96 2.35
N VAL A 86 12.87 -9.84 2.51
CA VAL A 86 11.78 -9.44 1.62
C VAL A 86 12.31 -8.79 0.35
N GLU A 87 11.73 -9.18 -0.77
CA GLU A 87 11.95 -8.62 -2.09
C GLU A 87 10.79 -7.71 -2.50
N GLN A 88 9.56 -8.16 -2.30
CA GLN A 88 8.34 -7.43 -2.63
C GLN A 88 7.29 -7.59 -1.54
N VAL A 89 6.48 -6.55 -1.35
CA VAL A 89 5.25 -6.60 -0.54
C VAL A 89 4.07 -6.36 -1.47
N SER A 90 3.04 -7.19 -1.38
CA SER A 90 1.86 -7.08 -2.25
C SER A 90 0.55 -7.10 -1.45
N LEU A 91 -0.34 -6.16 -1.76
CA LEU A 91 -1.74 -6.18 -1.33
C LEU A 91 -2.57 -6.83 -2.44
N CYS A 92 -3.06 -8.03 -2.16
CA CYS A 92 -3.83 -8.86 -3.08
C CYS A 92 -5.31 -8.77 -2.72
N ILE A 93 -6.13 -8.41 -3.70
CA ILE A 93 -7.60 -8.43 -3.60
C ILE A 93 -8.08 -9.64 -4.38
N TYR A 94 -8.87 -10.52 -3.75
CA TYR A 94 -9.30 -11.79 -4.33
C TYR A 94 -10.80 -12.03 -4.18
N GLU A 95 -11.36 -12.87 -5.04
CA GLU A 95 -12.74 -13.36 -4.93
C GLU A 95 -12.82 -14.61 -4.04
N CYS A 96 -13.74 -14.62 -3.08
CA CYS A 96 -13.83 -15.67 -2.05
C CYS A 96 -14.42 -16.99 -2.56
N LYS A 97 -15.06 -17.04 -3.74
CA LYS A 97 -15.72 -18.26 -4.24
C LYS A 97 -14.73 -19.25 -4.84
N ARG A 98 -13.71 -18.77 -5.55
CA ARG A 98 -12.65 -19.60 -6.15
C ARG A 98 -11.24 -19.22 -5.69
N ASN A 99 -11.11 -18.28 -4.77
CA ASN A 99 -9.83 -17.76 -4.27
C ASN A 99 -8.89 -17.29 -5.39
N ARG A 100 -9.43 -16.54 -6.36
CA ARG A 100 -8.63 -15.97 -7.46
C ARG A 100 -8.34 -14.51 -7.18
N VAL A 101 -7.07 -14.12 -7.23
CA VAL A 101 -6.66 -12.71 -7.13
C VAL A 101 -7.19 -11.94 -8.33
N LEU A 102 -7.86 -10.83 -8.08
CA LEU A 102 -8.41 -9.90 -9.07
C LEU A 102 -7.49 -8.70 -9.30
N GLU A 103 -6.92 -8.17 -8.22
CA GLU A 103 -5.96 -7.05 -8.24
C GLU A 103 -4.79 -7.35 -7.31
N ARG A 104 -3.58 -6.99 -7.75
CA ARG A 104 -2.38 -7.03 -6.90
C ARG A 104 -1.68 -5.67 -6.95
N TRP A 105 -1.55 -5.02 -5.80
CA TRP A 105 -0.79 -3.79 -5.63
C TRP A 105 0.57 -4.12 -5.04
N THR A 106 1.62 -4.00 -5.84
CA THR A 106 2.97 -4.43 -5.46
C THR A 106 3.87 -3.23 -5.15
N PHE A 107 4.63 -3.37 -4.06
CA PHE A 107 5.66 -2.47 -3.59
C PHE A 107 6.99 -3.25 -3.68
N ASP A 108 7.82 -2.90 -4.66
CA ASP A 108 9.13 -3.53 -4.87
C ASP A 108 10.19 -2.88 -4.02
N LEU A 109 10.78 -3.69 -3.14
CA LEU A 109 11.74 -3.28 -2.13
C LEU A 109 13.14 -3.82 -2.42
N ARG A 110 13.41 -4.38 -3.61
CA ARG A 110 14.73 -4.90 -4.03
C ARG A 110 15.86 -3.90 -3.84
N SER A 111 15.56 -2.61 -3.98
CA SER A 111 16.55 -1.53 -3.92
C SER A 111 16.71 -0.93 -2.52
N VAL A 112 16.01 -1.46 -1.50
CA VAL A 112 16.19 -1.03 -0.10
C VAL A 112 17.52 -1.59 0.43
N PRO A 113 18.36 -0.78 1.10
CA PRO A 113 19.67 -1.22 1.57
C PRO A 113 19.61 -2.39 2.54
N ALA A 114 20.52 -3.34 2.34
CA ALA A 114 20.75 -4.45 3.24
C ALA A 114 21.65 -4.01 4.40
N VAL A 115 21.10 -3.91 5.62
CA VAL A 115 21.89 -3.53 6.82
C VAL A 115 21.91 -4.68 7.82
N VAL A 116 23.10 -5.06 8.29
CA VAL A 116 23.27 -6.10 9.32
C VAL A 116 22.67 -5.65 10.65
N LYS A 117 22.24 -6.60 11.48
CA LYS A 117 21.54 -6.30 12.75
C LYS A 117 22.27 -5.30 13.65
N GLN A 118 23.60 -5.39 13.71
CA GLN A 118 24.44 -4.54 14.56
C GLN A 118 24.49 -3.08 14.08
N ASP A 119 24.25 -2.86 12.78
CA ASP A 119 24.46 -1.56 12.13
C ASP A 119 23.15 -0.79 11.90
N ARG A 120 22.01 -1.35 12.31
CA ARG A 120 20.68 -0.77 12.02
C ARG A 120 20.43 0.59 12.66
N ASP A 121 21.08 0.83 13.79
CA ASP A 121 21.02 2.09 14.55
C ASP A 121 22.22 2.99 14.23
N ILE A 122 23.17 2.52 13.41
CA ILE A 122 24.30 3.33 12.96
C ILE A 122 23.77 4.33 11.91
N PRO A 123 24.04 5.64 12.10
CA PRO A 123 23.70 6.63 11.10
C PRO A 123 24.36 6.31 9.76
N PHE A 124 23.63 6.48 8.64
CA PHE A 124 24.18 6.34 7.30
C PHE A 124 25.43 7.23 7.15
N GLU A 125 26.52 6.65 6.63
CA GLU A 125 27.73 7.43 6.37
C GLU A 125 27.46 8.47 5.29
N PRO A 126 27.82 9.75 5.50
CA PRO A 126 27.90 10.68 4.39
C PRO A 126 29.02 10.18 3.48
N GLY A 127 28.67 9.74 2.26
CA GLY A 127 29.65 9.16 1.31
C GLY A 127 30.91 10.03 1.08
N PRO A 128 31.92 9.55 0.34
CA PRO A 128 33.11 10.34 0.06
C PRO A 128 32.74 11.68 -0.60
N GLN A 129 33.39 12.76 -0.17
CA GLN A 129 33.27 14.09 -0.78
C GLN A 129 33.95 14.04 -2.15
N THR A 130 33.23 13.60 -3.18
CA THR A 130 33.67 13.87 -4.55
C THR A 130 33.40 15.35 -4.81
N SER A 131 34.47 16.07 -5.11
CA SER A 131 34.56 17.51 -5.37
C SER A 131 33.83 17.95 -6.63
N SER A 132 32.53 17.69 -6.71
CA SER A 132 31.63 18.26 -7.72
C SER A 132 30.85 19.39 -7.06
N GLU A 133 31.40 20.59 -7.22
CA GLU A 133 30.78 21.86 -6.86
C GLU A 133 29.38 21.96 -7.52
N ASP A 134 28.39 22.42 -6.75
CA ASP A 134 27.07 22.95 -7.16
C ASP A 134 25.86 22.02 -7.44
N GLY A 135 25.90 20.70 -7.23
CA GLY A 135 24.76 19.83 -7.61
C GLY A 135 23.99 19.05 -6.53
N ASP A 136 24.67 18.30 -5.68
CA ASP A 136 24.10 17.03 -5.18
C ASP A 136 24.21 16.79 -3.66
N ILE A 137 24.54 17.83 -2.89
CA ILE A 137 24.72 17.74 -1.43
C ILE A 137 23.38 17.43 -0.72
N LEU A 138 22.25 17.84 -1.32
CA LEU A 138 20.90 17.61 -0.79
C LEU A 138 20.35 16.20 -1.04
N ASN A 139 21.05 15.37 -1.82
CA ASN A 139 20.58 14.04 -2.23
C ASN A 139 21.05 12.89 -1.32
N ARG A 140 21.82 13.19 -0.26
CA ARG A 140 22.49 12.17 0.57
C ARG A 140 21.97 12.03 1.99
N GLU A 141 21.37 13.07 2.55
CA GLU A 141 20.67 12.97 3.84
C GLU A 141 19.17 12.85 3.57
N LEU A 142 18.57 11.77 4.05
CA LEU A 142 17.13 11.54 3.93
C LEU A 142 16.36 12.55 4.79
N ASN A 143 16.02 13.69 4.22
CA ASN A 143 15.13 14.64 4.86
C ASN A 143 13.71 14.06 4.94
N VAL A 144 13.15 14.01 6.14
CA VAL A 144 11.79 13.51 6.41
C VAL A 144 10.78 14.26 5.55
N ALA A 145 10.92 15.58 5.37
CA ALA A 145 9.98 16.36 4.57
C ALA A 145 9.95 15.95 3.09
N ASP A 146 11.10 15.60 2.51
CA ASP A 146 11.21 15.15 1.12
C ASP A 146 10.67 13.72 0.96
N LEU A 147 10.89 12.88 1.96
CA LEU A 147 10.29 11.55 2.03
C LEU A 147 8.75 11.64 2.12
N GLU A 148 8.21 12.49 3.01
CA GLU A 148 6.78 12.72 3.12
C GLU A 148 6.19 13.32 1.83
N ALA A 149 6.91 14.22 1.17
CA ALA A 149 6.49 14.76 -0.12
C ALA A 149 6.42 13.66 -1.18
N THR A 150 7.39 12.74 -1.18
CA THR A 150 7.40 11.57 -2.06
C THR A 150 6.23 10.65 -1.77
N PHE A 151 5.96 10.33 -0.50
CA PHE A 151 4.81 9.52 -0.08
C PHE A 151 3.46 10.15 -0.45
N ARG A 152 3.30 11.47 -0.24
CA ARG A 152 2.13 12.22 -0.70
C ARG A 152 1.92 12.07 -2.20
N ALA A 153 2.99 12.20 -2.96
CA ALA A 153 2.94 12.10 -4.40
C ALA A 153 2.68 10.66 -4.88
N THR A 154 3.08 9.65 -4.11
CA THR A 154 2.71 8.23 -4.33
C THR A 154 1.24 7.98 -4.03
N LEU A 155 0.70 8.44 -2.89
CA LEU A 155 -0.72 8.30 -2.54
C LEU A 155 -1.62 8.97 -3.58
N SER A 156 -1.23 10.14 -4.09
CA SER A 156 -1.93 10.79 -5.18
C SER A 156 -1.93 9.96 -6.47
N ARG A 157 -0.83 9.28 -6.79
CA ARG A 157 -0.75 8.38 -7.97
C ARG A 157 -1.60 7.12 -7.75
N ILE A 158 -1.61 6.55 -6.54
CA ILE A 158 -2.45 5.41 -6.18
C ILE A 158 -3.93 5.76 -6.39
N SER A 159 -4.39 6.91 -5.90
CA SER A 159 -5.77 7.38 -6.12
C SER A 159 -6.12 7.48 -7.61
N THR A 160 -5.27 8.12 -8.41
CA THR A 160 -5.49 8.27 -9.86
C THR A 160 -5.44 6.93 -10.58
N SER A 161 -4.52 6.03 -10.21
CA SER A 161 -4.43 4.69 -10.79
C SER A 161 -5.66 3.87 -10.46
N ALA A 162 -6.10 3.85 -9.19
CA ALA A 162 -7.32 3.16 -8.76
C ALA A 162 -8.57 3.65 -9.52
N ALA A 163 -8.64 4.94 -9.86
CA ALA A 163 -9.74 5.50 -10.66
C ALA A 163 -9.83 4.93 -12.09
N ARG A 164 -8.68 4.54 -12.64
CA ARG A 164 -8.56 4.02 -14.01
C ARG A 164 -8.79 2.51 -14.08
N LEU A 165 -8.62 1.78 -12.98
CA LEU A 165 -8.87 0.34 -12.93
C LEU A 165 -10.35 0.03 -13.22
N ARG A 166 -10.61 -1.17 -13.75
CA ARG A 166 -11.98 -1.71 -13.82
C ARG A 166 -12.54 -1.80 -12.38
N PRO A 167 -13.82 -1.53 -12.13
CA PRO A 167 -14.41 -1.76 -10.81
C PRO A 167 -14.25 -3.23 -10.38
N LEU A 168 -14.27 -3.48 -9.07
CA LEU A 168 -14.45 -4.84 -8.57
C LEU A 168 -15.87 -5.33 -8.92
N PRO A 169 -16.09 -6.64 -9.00
CA PRO A 169 -17.42 -7.20 -9.20
C PRO A 169 -18.38 -6.73 -8.09
N GLU A 170 -19.55 -6.19 -8.46
CA GLU A 170 -20.60 -5.77 -7.53
C GLU A 170 -21.97 -6.24 -8.04
N GLY A 171 -22.87 -6.61 -7.12
CA GLY A 171 -24.25 -7.00 -7.43
C GLY A 171 -24.63 -8.38 -6.88
N PRO A 172 -25.90 -8.81 -7.06
CA PRO A 172 -26.43 -10.04 -6.46
C PRO A 172 -25.74 -11.33 -6.93
N SER A 173 -25.17 -11.31 -8.13
CA SER A 173 -24.44 -12.44 -8.74
C SER A 173 -22.92 -12.34 -8.60
N ALA A 174 -22.41 -11.21 -8.08
CA ALA A 174 -20.98 -10.99 -7.91
C ALA A 174 -20.44 -11.78 -6.71
N PRO A 175 -19.23 -12.36 -6.80
CA PRO A 175 -18.60 -12.98 -5.66
C PRO A 175 -18.21 -11.93 -4.62
N GLU A 176 -18.26 -12.32 -3.34
CA GLU A 176 -17.65 -11.53 -2.29
C GLU A 176 -16.14 -11.40 -2.56
N CYS A 177 -15.62 -10.19 -2.36
CA CYS A 177 -14.20 -9.91 -2.49
C CYS A 177 -13.60 -9.64 -1.11
N SER A 178 -12.40 -10.14 -0.88
CA SER A 178 -11.61 -9.90 0.32
C SER A 178 -10.18 -9.52 -0.08
N PHE A 179 -9.31 -9.32 0.91
CA PHE A 179 -7.91 -8.96 0.68
C PHE A 179 -6.96 -9.74 1.59
N THR A 180 -5.70 -9.78 1.17
CA THR A 180 -4.59 -10.32 1.95
C THR A 180 -3.31 -9.57 1.61
N LEU A 181 -2.30 -9.67 2.47
CA LEU A 181 -0.95 -9.18 2.22
C LEU A 181 -0.03 -10.39 2.00
N SER A 182 0.79 -10.32 0.95
CA SER A 182 1.81 -11.32 0.66
C SER A 182 3.18 -10.68 0.55
N VAL A 183 4.21 -11.47 0.84
CA VAL A 183 5.61 -11.07 0.64
C VAL A 183 6.29 -12.06 -0.28
N GLU A 184 7.10 -11.54 -1.19
CA GLU A 184 8.07 -12.32 -1.94
C GLU A 184 9.41 -12.25 -1.21
N ILE A 185 10.06 -13.39 -1.06
CA ILE A 185 11.31 -13.53 -0.31
C ILE A 185 12.44 -13.74 -1.33
N LYS A 186 13.60 -13.14 -1.08
CA LYS A 186 14.80 -13.29 -1.92
C LYS A 186 15.19 -14.76 -2.06
N ASP A 187 15.67 -15.17 -3.24
CA ASP A 187 16.01 -16.57 -3.57
C ASP A 187 16.91 -17.29 -2.55
N HIS A 188 17.84 -16.55 -1.92
CA HIS A 188 18.81 -17.10 -0.98
C HIS A 188 18.44 -16.90 0.50
N ALA A 189 17.28 -16.33 0.78
CA ALA A 189 16.86 -16.03 2.15
C ALA A 189 16.02 -17.15 2.77
N ASP A 190 16.13 -17.29 4.09
CA ASP A 190 15.32 -18.24 4.84
C ASP A 190 13.83 -17.87 4.78
N ARG A 191 13.01 -18.87 4.48
CA ARG A 191 11.56 -18.68 4.39
C ARG A 191 10.98 -18.58 5.80
N PRO A 192 10.11 -17.62 6.11
CA PRO A 192 9.55 -17.45 7.46
C PRO A 192 8.45 -18.47 7.79
N VAL A 193 8.37 -19.58 7.05
CA VAL A 193 7.34 -20.60 7.20
C VAL A 193 7.87 -21.74 8.06
N GLY A 194 7.21 -22.00 9.17
CA GLY A 194 7.65 -22.99 10.15
C GLY A 194 6.64 -23.17 11.28
N ARG A 195 6.74 -24.28 12.01
CA ARG A 195 5.85 -24.59 13.14
C ARG A 195 6.54 -24.42 14.48
N ILE A 196 7.80 -24.02 14.51
CA ILE A 196 8.62 -24.06 15.72
C ILE A 196 8.45 -22.73 16.45
N GLU A 197 8.79 -21.63 15.80
CA GLU A 197 8.79 -20.32 16.45
C GLU A 197 7.42 -19.62 16.36
N LYS A 198 7.13 -18.74 17.33
CA LYS A 198 5.86 -17.99 17.36
C LYS A 198 5.75 -17.05 16.15
N GLU A 199 6.87 -16.49 15.68
CA GLU A 199 6.93 -15.60 14.53
C GLU A 199 6.63 -16.34 13.21
N GLU A 200 7.09 -17.58 13.08
CA GLU A 200 6.87 -18.40 11.87
C GLU A 200 5.39 -18.78 11.67
N ARG A 201 4.63 -18.89 12.76
CA ARG A 201 3.18 -19.15 12.71
C ARG A 201 2.35 -18.01 12.14
N LYS A 202 2.95 -16.82 11.96
CA LYS A 202 2.29 -15.67 11.31
C LYS A 202 2.23 -15.82 9.79
N TRP A 203 2.99 -16.75 9.20
CA TRP A 203 3.16 -16.89 7.76
C TRP A 203 2.73 -18.27 7.27
N MET A 204 2.20 -18.29 6.06
CA MET A 204 1.93 -19.52 5.31
C MET A 204 2.44 -19.35 3.88
N ALA A 205 2.90 -20.44 3.27
CA ALA A 205 3.28 -20.42 1.87
C ALA A 205 2.03 -20.17 1.02
N ALA A 206 2.10 -19.16 0.16
CA ALA A 206 1.04 -18.90 -0.82
C ALA A 206 1.06 -19.99 -1.89
N GLU A 207 -0.13 -20.34 -2.41
CA GLU A 207 -0.22 -21.17 -3.59
C GLU A 207 0.35 -20.42 -4.80
N PRO A 208 1.00 -21.11 -5.75
CA PRO A 208 1.52 -20.46 -6.95
C PRO A 208 0.35 -19.92 -7.78
N GLU A 209 0.20 -18.61 -7.79
CA GLU A 209 -0.86 -17.94 -8.51
C GLU A 209 -0.63 -18.01 -10.04
N PRO A 210 -1.69 -18.11 -10.86
CA PRO A 210 -1.59 -18.15 -12.32
C PRO A 210 -1.37 -16.76 -12.93
N PHE A 211 -0.53 -15.92 -12.32
CA PHE A 211 -0.02 -14.76 -13.04
C PHE A 211 1.12 -15.23 -13.91
N PRO A 212 1.06 -15.04 -15.24
CA PRO A 212 2.26 -15.19 -16.05
C PRO A 212 3.24 -14.15 -15.54
N VAL A 213 4.21 -14.61 -14.75
CA VAL A 213 5.37 -13.82 -14.40
C VAL A 213 5.96 -13.42 -15.74
N ALA A 214 5.98 -12.13 -16.05
CA ALA A 214 6.73 -11.63 -17.19
C ALA A 214 8.21 -11.79 -16.82
N SER A 215 8.69 -13.04 -16.82
CA SER A 215 10.10 -13.35 -16.78
C SER A 215 10.69 -12.68 -18.01
N GLN A 216 11.45 -11.61 -17.78
CA GLN A 216 12.39 -11.05 -18.73
C GLN A 216 13.51 -12.07 -18.95
N SER A 217 13.19 -13.23 -19.51
CA SER A 217 14.19 -14.12 -20.08
C SER A 217 14.50 -13.60 -21.47
N ASN A 218 15.46 -12.68 -21.54
CA ASN A 218 16.23 -12.48 -22.76
C ASN A 218 16.97 -13.79 -23.05
N SER A 219 16.39 -14.62 -23.90
CA SER A 219 17.10 -15.72 -24.56
C SER A 219 16.64 -15.75 -26.01
N PRO A 220 17.56 -15.54 -26.98
CA PRO A 220 17.19 -15.55 -28.38
C PRO A 220 17.04 -16.99 -28.89
N ALA A 221 16.06 -17.16 -29.76
CA ALA A 221 15.94 -18.19 -30.79
C ALA A 221 15.85 -19.68 -30.33
N ASN A 222 14.67 -20.27 -30.58
CA ASN A 222 14.58 -21.20 -31.71
C ASN A 222 13.16 -21.25 -32.28
N LEU A 223 13.11 -21.12 -33.60
CA LEU A 223 11.93 -21.29 -34.45
C LEU A 223 11.61 -22.78 -34.52
N GLU A 224 10.37 -23.18 -34.22
CA GLU A 224 9.68 -24.25 -34.96
C GLU A 224 8.17 -23.97 -35.01
N GLU A 225 7.65 -24.02 -36.23
CA GLU A 225 6.25 -23.84 -36.59
C GLU A 225 5.39 -25.03 -36.12
N GLY A 226 4.54 -24.79 -35.12
CA GLY A 226 3.49 -25.72 -34.69
C GLY A 226 2.16 -24.98 -34.59
N LYS A 227 1.39 -25.01 -35.67
CA LYS A 227 0.14 -24.25 -35.85
C LYS A 227 -1.02 -24.95 -35.13
N GLU A 228 -1.14 -24.78 -33.82
CA GLU A 228 -2.39 -25.09 -33.10
C GLU A 228 -3.20 -23.80 -32.86
N LYS A 229 -4.27 -23.65 -33.64
CA LYS A 229 -5.32 -22.65 -33.41
C LYS A 229 -6.14 -23.07 -32.19
N THR A 230 -5.73 -22.63 -30.99
CA THR A 230 -6.65 -22.53 -29.85
C THR A 230 -7.33 -21.17 -29.88
N VAL A 231 -8.57 -21.15 -30.37
CA VAL A 231 -9.48 -20.03 -30.19
C VAL A 231 -10.00 -20.09 -28.75
N SER A 232 -9.35 -19.35 -27.86
CA SER A 232 -9.97 -18.84 -26.63
C SER A 232 -9.37 -17.47 -26.40
N GLY A 233 -10.21 -16.44 -26.36
CA GLY A 233 -9.81 -15.06 -26.09
C GLY A 233 -9.35 -14.89 -24.64
N SER A 234 -8.20 -15.48 -24.31
CA SER A 234 -7.54 -15.36 -23.02
C SER A 234 -7.16 -13.90 -22.80
N ILE A 235 -7.96 -13.20 -22.00
CA ILE A 235 -7.66 -11.83 -21.58
C ILE A 235 -6.32 -11.88 -20.84
N SER A 236 -5.32 -11.15 -21.32
CA SER A 236 -4.02 -11.07 -20.65
C SER A 236 -4.11 -10.22 -19.38
N PRO A 237 -3.26 -10.48 -18.36
CA PRO A 237 -3.15 -9.58 -17.21
C PRO A 237 -2.73 -8.18 -17.68
N LYS A 238 -3.21 -7.14 -16.97
CA LYS A 238 -2.86 -5.75 -17.25
C LYS A 238 -2.07 -5.16 -16.09
N THR A 239 -0.84 -4.76 -16.36
CA THR A 239 0.03 -4.08 -15.38
C THR A 239 -0.01 -2.57 -15.62
N HIS A 240 -0.23 -1.81 -14.55
CA HIS A 240 -0.23 -0.35 -14.55
C HIS A 240 0.84 0.15 -13.60
N ALA A 241 1.87 0.80 -14.13
CA ALA A 241 2.86 1.50 -13.31
C ALA A 241 2.17 2.64 -12.52
N VAL A 242 2.44 2.71 -11.22
CA VAL A 242 1.89 3.77 -10.35
C VAL A 242 2.95 4.84 -10.14
N ARG A 243 4.12 4.47 -9.61
CA ARG A 243 5.21 5.41 -9.34
C ARG A 243 6.50 4.68 -8.96
N ARG A 244 7.65 5.22 -9.37
CA ARG A 244 8.97 4.94 -8.78
C ARG A 244 9.34 6.03 -7.77
N LEU A 245 9.80 5.62 -6.60
CA LEU A 245 10.21 6.48 -5.50
C LEU A 245 11.73 6.39 -5.38
N GLU A 246 12.37 7.55 -5.39
CA GLU A 246 13.80 7.70 -5.13
C GLU A 246 13.95 8.89 -4.18
N ALA A 247 14.19 8.59 -2.92
CA ALA A 247 14.52 9.58 -1.91
C ALA A 247 15.64 8.97 -1.08
N GLY A 248 16.84 9.56 -1.13
CA GLY A 248 18.06 9.04 -0.50
C GLY A 248 18.22 7.52 -0.63
N GLU A 249 18.27 6.84 0.52
CA GLU A 249 18.41 5.39 0.62
C GLU A 249 17.12 4.60 0.35
N LEU A 250 15.95 5.26 0.27
CA LEU A 250 14.70 4.60 -0.10
C LEU A 250 14.52 4.62 -1.62
N ARG A 251 14.66 3.44 -2.22
CA ARG A 251 14.30 3.20 -3.61
C ARG A 251 13.25 2.10 -3.67
N MET A 252 12.07 2.44 -4.21
CA MET A 252 10.94 1.52 -4.31
C MET A 252 10.15 1.79 -5.58
N GLU A 253 9.65 0.75 -6.22
CA GLU A 253 8.69 0.88 -7.32
C GLU A 253 7.31 0.38 -6.89
N VAL A 254 6.26 1.05 -7.37
CA VAL A 254 4.87 0.69 -7.08
C VAL A 254 4.13 0.51 -8.39
N TRP A 255 3.44 -0.62 -8.53
CA TRP A 255 2.54 -0.91 -9.65
C TRP A 255 1.30 -1.69 -9.19
N VAL A 256 0.31 -1.77 -10.07
CA VAL A 256 -0.89 -2.58 -9.86
C VAL A 256 -1.17 -3.48 -11.05
N GLU A 257 -1.53 -4.72 -10.79
CA GLU A 257 -1.85 -5.73 -11.79
C GLU A 257 -3.34 -6.11 -11.69
N GLU A 258 -4.05 -6.06 -12.81
CA GLU A 258 -5.41 -6.60 -12.95
C GLU A 258 -5.32 -7.99 -13.59
N SER A 259 -5.80 -9.01 -12.87
CA SER A 259 -5.76 -10.38 -13.37
C SER A 259 -6.80 -10.61 -14.48
N PRO A 260 -6.60 -11.62 -15.35
CA PRO A 260 -7.60 -12.06 -16.31
C PRO A 260 -8.96 -12.36 -15.67
N ALA A 261 -8.94 -12.99 -14.48
CA ALA A 261 -10.13 -13.39 -13.74
C ALA A 261 -11.04 -12.19 -13.39
N LYS A 262 -10.45 -11.01 -13.16
CA LYS A 262 -11.22 -9.78 -12.94
C LYS A 262 -12.08 -9.40 -14.14
N PHE A 263 -11.66 -9.75 -15.35
CA PHE A 263 -12.38 -9.36 -16.55
C PHE A 263 -13.54 -10.29 -16.92
N GLU A 264 -13.63 -11.46 -16.28
CA GLU A 264 -14.71 -12.44 -16.46
C GLU A 264 -16.04 -11.99 -15.87
N PHE A 265 -16.04 -11.06 -14.90
CA PHE A 265 -17.23 -10.57 -14.23
C PHE A 265 -17.82 -9.35 -14.93
N ASP A 266 -19.14 -9.30 -15.09
CA ASP A 266 -19.82 -8.15 -15.67
C ASP A 266 -19.62 -6.87 -14.85
N VAL A 267 -19.58 -5.74 -15.54
CA VAL A 267 -19.51 -4.42 -14.88
C VAL A 267 -20.92 -4.07 -14.38
N PRO A 268 -21.09 -3.46 -13.19
CA PRO A 268 -22.40 -3.08 -12.67
C PRO A 268 -23.25 -2.32 -13.69
N GLU A 269 -24.56 -2.63 -13.78
CA GLU A 269 -25.51 -2.08 -14.77
C GLU A 269 -25.56 -0.54 -14.82
N SER A 270 -25.17 0.15 -13.73
CA SER A 270 -25.01 1.60 -13.70
C SER A 270 -23.91 2.14 -14.65
N GLN A 271 -23.16 1.26 -15.32
CA GLN A 271 -22.00 1.57 -16.15
C GLN A 271 -22.04 0.88 -17.53
N SER A 272 -23.16 0.29 -17.94
CA SER A 272 -23.31 -0.47 -19.21
C SER A 272 -23.35 0.39 -20.49
N LEU A 273 -23.12 1.70 -20.40
CA LEU A 273 -23.06 2.61 -21.56
C LEU A 273 -21.60 2.91 -21.96
N SER A 274 -21.11 2.10 -22.91
CA SER A 274 -19.91 2.22 -23.78
C SER A 274 -18.53 2.55 -23.15
N PRO A 275 -17.45 1.86 -23.57
CA PRO A 275 -16.11 2.06 -23.02
C PRO A 275 -15.48 3.34 -23.61
N SER A 276 -15.67 4.47 -22.94
CA SER A 276 -15.03 5.75 -23.28
C SER A 276 -14.28 6.33 -22.07
N ALA A 277 -13.26 7.15 -22.34
CA ALA A 277 -12.53 7.98 -21.37
C ALA A 277 -13.45 8.75 -20.39
N THR A 278 -14.70 8.99 -20.79
CA THR A 278 -15.77 9.58 -19.98
C THR A 278 -16.10 8.77 -18.71
N MET A 279 -15.97 7.44 -18.71
CA MET A 279 -16.24 6.62 -17.51
C MET A 279 -15.15 6.74 -16.44
N ALA A 280 -13.88 6.74 -16.83
CA ALA A 280 -12.77 7.00 -15.91
C ALA A 280 -12.88 8.42 -15.31
N ALA A 281 -13.30 9.41 -16.12
CA ALA A 281 -13.56 10.77 -15.65
C ALA A 281 -14.73 10.85 -14.65
N LYS A 282 -15.84 10.13 -14.88
CA LYS A 282 -16.95 10.03 -13.92
C LYS A 282 -16.54 9.36 -12.60
N ARG A 283 -15.70 8.31 -12.65
CA ARG A 283 -15.15 7.67 -11.45
C ARG A 283 -14.21 8.60 -10.68
N ALA A 284 -13.34 9.32 -11.38
CA ALA A 284 -12.49 10.33 -10.77
C ALA A 284 -13.33 11.43 -10.09
N ALA A 285 -14.46 11.85 -10.70
CA ALA A 285 -15.37 12.82 -10.10
C ALA A 285 -16.06 12.28 -8.82
N ASN A 286 -16.52 11.03 -8.82
CA ASN A 286 -17.13 10.40 -7.63
C ASN A 286 -16.12 10.11 -6.51
N MET A 287 -14.84 9.99 -6.83
CA MET A 287 -13.75 9.84 -5.85
C MET A 287 -13.14 11.18 -5.40
N SER A 288 -13.55 12.30 -6.02
CA SER A 288 -13.18 13.63 -5.54
C SER A 288 -13.75 13.88 -4.16
N TYR A 289 -12.90 14.35 -3.25
CA TYR A 289 -13.28 14.69 -1.88
C TYR A 289 -14.44 15.71 -1.90
N GLY A 290 -15.61 15.31 -1.40
CA GLY A 290 -16.79 16.19 -1.26
C GLY A 290 -17.91 16.01 -2.28
N ALA A 291 -17.84 15.03 -3.19
CA ALA A 291 -18.85 14.83 -4.24
C ALA A 291 -19.98 13.83 -3.88
N GLY A 292 -20.00 13.26 -2.68
CA GLY A 292 -21.05 12.31 -2.25
C GLY A 292 -22.40 13.00 -2.10
N LYS A 293 -23.44 12.51 -2.79
CA LYS A 293 -24.84 12.98 -2.68
C LYS A 293 -25.66 12.21 -1.63
N GLU A 294 -25.03 11.34 -0.83
CA GLU A 294 -25.70 10.62 0.25
C GLU A 294 -26.27 11.64 1.25
N LYS A 295 -27.60 11.82 1.23
CA LYS A 295 -28.30 12.69 2.17
C LYS A 295 -28.64 11.90 3.43
N PHE A 296 -28.47 12.57 4.56
CA PHE A 296 -28.87 12.11 5.88
C PHE A 296 -30.40 12.04 5.95
N ASP A 297 -30.96 10.83 5.99
CA ASP A 297 -32.40 10.60 6.18
C ASP A 297 -32.73 10.64 7.68
N LEU A 298 -33.37 11.74 8.09
CA LEU A 298 -33.77 12.00 9.48
C LEU A 298 -34.93 11.13 9.98
N GLU A 299 -35.70 10.49 9.08
CA GLU A 299 -36.93 9.78 9.46
C GLU A 299 -36.71 8.31 9.85
N ASN A 300 -35.64 7.67 9.36
CA ASN A 300 -35.30 6.29 9.70
C ASN A 300 -33.98 6.25 10.47
N GLY A 301 -33.99 6.86 11.67
CA GLY A 301 -32.85 6.89 12.58
C GLY A 301 -32.51 5.49 13.10
N TYR A 302 -31.22 5.14 13.02
CA TYR A 302 -30.65 4.11 13.89
C TYR A 302 -30.72 4.59 15.33
N ASP A 303 -31.09 3.69 16.23
CA ASP A 303 -31.25 3.95 17.66
C ASP A 303 -29.89 4.32 18.28
N LEU A 304 -29.58 5.61 18.29
CA LEU A 304 -28.39 6.17 18.92
C LEU A 304 -28.81 6.66 20.31
N GLU A 305 -28.20 6.09 21.36
CA GLU A 305 -28.38 6.59 22.72
C GLU A 305 -28.11 8.11 22.78
N PRO A 306 -28.96 8.89 23.46
CA PRO A 306 -28.80 10.33 23.56
C PRO A 306 -27.47 10.69 24.25
N ALA A 307 -26.86 11.78 23.81
CA ALA A 307 -25.60 12.25 24.35
C ALA A 307 -25.76 12.60 25.85
N ASP A 308 -25.15 11.78 26.72
CA ASP A 308 -25.06 12.06 28.15
C ASP A 308 -24.12 13.26 28.39
N VAL A 309 -24.73 14.40 28.70
CA VAL A 309 -24.06 15.68 28.97
C VAL A 309 -23.14 15.63 30.19
N ASN A 310 -23.27 14.62 31.05
CA ASN A 310 -22.43 14.40 32.22
C ASN A 310 -21.32 13.36 32.00
N ARG A 311 -21.23 12.76 30.81
CA ARG A 311 -20.13 11.86 30.46
C ARG A 311 -18.86 12.67 30.31
N LYS A 312 -17.97 12.58 31.31
CA LYS A 312 -16.66 13.24 31.29
C LYS A 312 -15.97 12.95 29.94
N PRO A 313 -15.36 13.95 29.30
CA PRO A 313 -14.66 13.75 28.04
C PRO A 313 -13.55 12.71 28.28
N HIS A 314 -13.64 11.56 27.63
CA HIS A 314 -12.46 10.73 27.49
C HIS A 314 -11.43 11.55 26.72
N GLY A 315 -10.27 11.74 27.35
CA GLY A 315 -9.21 12.61 26.87
C GLY A 315 -8.99 12.45 25.38
N GLY A 316 -8.86 13.59 24.70
CA GLY A 316 -8.61 13.66 23.27
C GLY A 316 -7.47 12.71 22.90
N ALA A 317 -7.65 12.02 21.78
CA ALA A 317 -6.65 11.18 21.16
C ALA A 317 -5.40 12.04 20.87
N MET A 318 -4.47 12.06 21.83
CA MET A 318 -3.08 12.36 21.55
C MET A 318 -2.55 11.22 20.70
N SER A 319 -1.90 11.60 19.62
CA SER A 319 -1.19 10.72 18.70
C SER A 319 -0.02 10.05 19.41
N ASP A 320 -0.22 8.83 19.91
CA ASP A 320 0.85 7.98 20.45
C ASP A 320 1.39 7.02 19.38
N TYR A 321 1.92 7.56 18.28
CA TYR A 321 2.78 6.79 17.35
C TYR A 321 4.27 6.81 17.76
N GLN A 322 4.59 7.21 18.99
CA GLN A 322 5.95 7.15 19.54
C GLN A 322 5.96 6.57 20.95
N ARG A 323 5.65 5.28 21.08
CA ARG A 323 6.27 4.38 22.08
C ARG A 323 5.76 2.94 21.89
N GLY A 324 6.70 2.03 21.64
CA GLY A 324 6.48 0.60 21.51
C GLY A 324 7.48 -0.01 20.55
#